data_AF-A0A3C0GK08-F1
#
_entry.id   AF-A0A3C0GK08-F1
#
_cell.length_a   1.000
_cell.length_b   1.000
_cell.length_c   1.000
_cell.angle_alpha   90.00
_cell.angle_beta   90.00
_cell.angle_gamma   90.00
#
_symmetry.space_group_name_H-M   'P 1'
#
loop_
_entity.id
_entity.type
_entity.pdbx_description
1 polymer ?
#
loop_
_entity_poly.entity_id
_entity_poly.type
_entity_poly.pdbx_seq_one_letter_code
_entity_poly.pdbx_strand_id
1 'polypeptide(L)'
;MADHPLLEHQHLNNLIDQFEKNTSKIIATDYNAKAGVPVLFPTLHFKALSQLDGDFGAKDYLNKHTNNIISLNAARQIKDIDTTREYEQLMAEAKKTHI
;
A
#
# COMPACT_ATOMS: atom_id res chain seq x y z
N MET A 1 3.46 -7.89 2.29
CA MET A 1 2.17 -8.56 2.55
C MET A 1 1.57 -8.87 1.18
N ALA A 2 1.07 -10.09 0.98
CA ALA A 2 0.61 -10.61 -0.31
C ALA A 2 -0.89 -10.98 -0.28
N ASP A 3 -1.56 -10.50 0.76
CA ASP A 3 -2.96 -10.67 1.19
C ASP A 3 -3.89 -9.58 0.63
N HIS A 4 -3.42 -8.74 -0.31
CA HIS A 4 -4.19 -7.76 -1.07
C HIS A 4 -4.51 -8.24 -2.50
N PRO A 5 -5.37 -9.25 -2.69
CA PRO A 5 -5.64 -9.82 -4.01
C PRO A 5 -6.42 -8.88 -4.94
N LEU A 6 -7.04 -7.83 -4.40
CA LEU A 6 -7.85 -6.87 -5.14
C LEU A 6 -7.06 -5.69 -5.71
N LEU A 7 -5.76 -5.61 -5.43
CA LEU A 7 -4.93 -4.51 -5.89
C LEU A 7 -4.65 -4.65 -7.39
N GLU A 8 -5.13 -3.68 -8.17
CA GLU A 8 -5.00 -3.74 -9.63
C GLU A 8 -3.63 -3.25 -10.09
N HIS A 9 -3.16 -3.79 -11.23
CA HIS A 9 -1.92 -3.34 -11.86
C HIS A 9 -1.93 -1.84 -12.17
N GLN A 10 -3.09 -1.25 -12.46
CA GLN A 10 -3.24 0.19 -12.68
C GLN A 10 -2.79 1.01 -11.45
N HIS A 11 -3.09 0.54 -10.24
CA HIS A 11 -2.66 1.20 -9.01
C HIS A 11 -1.14 1.11 -8.83
N LEU A 12 -0.54 -0.05 -9.12
CA LEU A 12 0.92 -0.23 -9.10
C LEU A 12 1.61 0.70 -10.11
N ASN A 13 1.10 0.79 -11.33
CA ASN A 13 1.63 1.70 -12.35
C ASN A 13 1.51 3.16 -11.91
N ASN A 14 0.39 3.55 -11.29
CA ASN A 14 0.24 4.91 -10.75
C ASN A 14 1.27 5.21 -9.64
N LEU A 15 1.58 4.25 -8.76
CA LEU A 15 2.62 4.42 -7.75
C LEU A 15 3.99 4.65 -8.42
N ILE A 16 4.33 3.87 -9.46
CA ILE A 16 5.58 4.00 -10.22
C ILE A 16 5.65 5.37 -10.90
N ASP A 17 4.61 5.76 -11.65
CA ASP A 17 4.55 7.04 -12.36
C ASP A 17 4.75 8.24 -11.42
N GLN A 18 4.16 8.17 -10.21
CA GLN A 18 4.30 9.23 -9.22
C GLN A 18 5.69 9.23 -8.59
N PHE A 19 6.31 8.07 -8.43
CA PHE A 19 7.67 7.94 -7.91
C PHE A 19 8.69 8.50 -8.88
N GLU A 20 8.56 8.22 -10.17
CA GLU A 20 9.43 8.77 -11.21
C GLU A 20 9.32 10.30 -11.31
N LYS A 21 8.12 10.86 -11.12
CA LYS A 21 7.90 12.32 -11.09
C LYS A 21 8.41 12.98 -9.81
N ASN A 22 8.52 12.24 -8.70
CA ASN A 22 8.84 12.76 -7.37
C ASN A 22 9.92 11.92 -6.68
N THR A 23 11.10 11.83 -7.28
CA THR A 23 12.17 10.90 -6.87
C THR A 23 12.71 11.06 -5.44
N SER A 24 12.41 12.18 -4.76
CA SER A 24 12.78 12.43 -3.36
C SER A 24 11.66 12.15 -2.35
N LYS A 25 10.45 11.85 -2.84
CA LYS A 25 9.25 11.60 -2.04
C LYS A 25 8.99 10.11 -1.88
N ILE A 26 8.45 9.75 -0.73
CA ILE A 26 7.91 8.40 -0.49
C ILE A 26 6.54 8.37 -1.14
N ILE A 27 6.27 7.36 -1.97
CA ILE A 27 4.97 7.18 -2.60
C ILE A 27 4.29 5.98 -1.95
N ALA A 28 3.13 6.17 -1.34
CA ALA A 28 2.45 5.14 -0.57
C ALA A 28 0.99 4.99 -0.99
N THR A 29 0.39 3.86 -0.65
CA THR A 29 -1.05 3.67 -0.77
C THR A 29 -1.76 4.27 0.43
N ASP A 30 -2.89 4.96 0.23
CA ASP A 30 -3.70 5.55 1.29
C ASP A 30 -4.79 4.60 1.80
N TYR A 31 -4.71 4.24 3.08
CA TYR A 31 -5.66 3.43 3.84
C TYR A 31 -6.49 4.34 4.75
N ASN A 32 -7.41 5.13 4.18
CA ASN A 32 -8.26 6.04 4.93
C ASN A 32 -7.45 6.99 5.84
N ALA A 33 -6.61 7.83 5.23
CA ALA A 33 -5.70 8.78 5.88
C ALA A 33 -4.48 8.17 6.58
N LYS A 34 -4.12 6.93 6.23
CA LYS A 34 -2.90 6.27 6.71
C LYS A 34 -2.10 5.75 5.51
N ALA A 35 -0.84 6.17 5.41
CA ALA A 35 0.07 5.64 4.40
C ALA A 35 0.44 4.18 4.70
N GLY A 36 0.32 3.31 3.71
CA GLY A 36 0.59 1.88 3.81
C GLY A 36 1.11 1.28 2.51
N VAL A 37 1.19 -0.06 2.48
CA VAL A 37 1.70 -0.83 1.33
C VAL A 37 0.67 -0.90 0.19
N PRO A 38 1.07 -1.11 -1.07
CA PRO A 38 2.43 -0.98 -1.58
C PRO A 38 2.97 0.45 -1.39
N VAL A 39 4.27 0.53 -1.10
CA VAL A 39 4.99 1.78 -0.83
C VAL A 39 6.36 1.73 -1.52
N LEU A 40 6.76 2.86 -2.10
CA LEU A 40 8.05 3.07 -2.76
C LEU A 40 8.86 4.10 -1.98
N PHE A 41 10.08 3.71 -1.61
CA PHE A 41 11.01 4.55 -0.86
C PHE A 41 12.17 5.01 -1.75
N PRO A 42 12.48 6.31 -1.78
CA PRO A 42 13.75 6.78 -2.31
C PRO A 42 14.95 6.13 -1.61
N THR A 43 16.04 5.92 -2.34
CA THR A 43 17.25 5.25 -1.84
C THR A 43 17.86 5.94 -0.61
N LEU A 44 17.66 7.25 -0.46
CA LEU A 44 18.13 8.02 0.70
C LEU A 44 17.56 7.52 2.03
N HIS A 45 16.41 6.84 2.02
CA HIS A 45 15.77 6.29 3.21
C HIS A 45 16.25 4.88 3.55
N PHE A 46 17.01 4.21 2.66
CA PHE A 46 17.40 2.80 2.85
C PHE A 46 18.17 2.56 4.15
N LYS A 47 19.09 3.47 4.52
CA LYS A 47 19.84 3.37 5.78
C LYS A 47 18.92 3.46 7.00
N ALA A 48 17.92 4.34 6.95
CA ALA A 48 16.98 4.49 8.06
C ALA A 48 16.02 3.28 8.14
N LEU A 49 15.59 2.76 6.99
CA LEU A 49 14.74 1.57 6.90
C LEU A 49 15.47 0.31 7.36
N SER A 50 16.77 0.17 7.08
CA SER A 50 17.56 -0.98 7.51
C SER A 50 17.85 -1.01 9.02
N GLN A 51 17.55 0.08 9.73
CA GLN A 51 17.70 0.22 11.18
C GLN A 51 16.36 0.07 11.92
N LEU A 52 15.28 -0.25 11.20
CA LEU A 52 13.99 -0.52 11.81
C LEU A 52 14.02 -1.89 12.49
N ASP A 53 13.74 -1.90 13.79
CA ASP A 53 13.64 -3.10 14.60
C ASP A 53 12.18 -3.32 15.06
N GLY A 54 11.75 -4.58 15.14
CA GLY A 54 10.43 -4.98 15.65
C GLY A 54 9.37 -5.24 14.57
N ASP A 55 8.18 -5.65 15.02
CA ASP A 55 7.12 -6.21 14.15
C ASP A 55 6.33 -5.18 13.33
N PHE A 56 6.45 -3.89 13.64
CA PHE A 56 5.68 -2.84 12.97
C PHE A 56 6.32 -2.35 11.66
N GLY A 57 7.56 -2.75 11.38
CA GLY A 57 8.28 -2.44 10.13
C GLY A 57 8.27 -0.96 9.77
N ALA A 58 8.11 -0.64 8.48
CA ALA A 58 8.13 0.74 7.97
C ALA A 58 6.91 1.59 8.35
N LYS A 59 5.91 1.05 9.06
CA LYS A 59 4.68 1.79 9.40
C LYS A 59 4.97 3.00 10.30
N ASP A 60 5.77 2.80 11.34
CA ASP A 60 6.16 3.89 12.24
C ASP A 60 7.05 4.91 11.54
N TYR A 61 7.85 4.45 10.58
CA TYR A 61 8.68 5.31 9.75
C TYR A 61 7.83 6.26 8.89
N LEU A 62 6.77 5.73 8.26
CA LEU A 62 5.83 6.52 7.47
C LEU A 62 5.09 7.56 8.32
N ASN A 63 4.62 7.18 9.51
CA ASN A 63 3.93 8.08 10.43
C ASN A 63 4.80 9.27 10.89
N LYS A 64 6.13 9.09 10.95
CA LYS A 64 7.08 10.15 11.31
C LYS A 64 7.44 11.08 10.14
N HIS A 65 7.18 10.68 8.90
CA HIS A 65 7.60 11.40 7.68
C HIS A 65 6.42 11.85 6.81
N THR A 66 5.27 12.14 7.41
CA THR A 66 4.03 12.53 6.70
C THR A 66 4.22 13.66 5.69
N ASN A 67 5.08 14.65 5.98
CA ASN A 67 5.38 15.77 5.08
C ASN A 67 6.20 15.38 3.84
N ASN A 68 6.75 14.17 3.81
CA ASN A 68 7.55 13.65 2.70
C ASN A 68 6.88 12.49 1.95
N ILE A 69 5.59 12.27 2.21
CA ILE A 69 4.80 11.21 1.59
C ILE A 69 3.78 11.82 0.63
N ILE A 70 3.68 11.22 -0.56
CA ILE A 70 2.54 11.38 -1.47
C ILE A 70 1.74 10.07 -1.39
N SER A 71 0.49 10.17 -0.97
CA SER A 71 -0.39 9.00 -0.82
C SER A 71 -1.39 8.92 -1.98
N LEU A 72 -1.52 7.74 -2.58
CA LEU A 72 -2.49 7.45 -3.64
C LEU A 72 -3.63 6.61 -3.09
N ASN A 73 -4.86 7.07 -3.29
CA ASN A 73 -6.05 6.35 -2.86
C ASN A 73 -6.30 5.15 -3.77
N ALA A 74 -6.28 3.94 -3.21
CA ALA A 74 -6.62 2.70 -3.92
C ALA A 74 -8.11 2.31 -3.79
N ALA A 75 -8.96 3.24 -3.35
CA ALA A 75 -10.39 3.07 -3.18
C ALA A 75 -10.76 1.76 -2.45
N ARG A 76 -11.46 0.85 -3.14
CA ARG A 76 -11.91 -0.44 -2.59
C ARG A 76 -10.92 -1.59 -2.80
N GLN A 77 -9.77 -1.33 -3.41
CA GLN A 77 -8.76 -2.35 -3.75
C GLN A 77 -7.90 -2.79 -2.57
N ILE A 78 -8.12 -2.19 -1.40
CA ILE A 78 -7.28 -2.28 -0.20
C ILE A 78 -7.85 -3.27 0.83
N LYS A 79 -8.71 -4.21 0.41
CA LYS A 79 -9.31 -5.17 1.34
C LYS A 79 -8.30 -6.27 1.67
N ASP A 80 -7.84 -6.27 2.92
CA ASP A 80 -7.14 -7.41 3.53
C ASP A 80 -8.09 -8.62 3.61
N ILE A 81 -7.55 -9.81 3.34
CA ILE A 81 -8.28 -11.08 3.48
C ILE A 81 -7.59 -11.91 4.56
N ASP A 82 -7.91 -11.61 5.81
CA ASP A 82 -7.29 -12.23 6.99
C ASP A 82 -8.09 -13.44 7.51
N THR A 83 -9.39 -13.47 7.21
CA THR A 83 -10.32 -14.47 7.74
C THR A 83 -11.00 -15.27 6.63
N THR A 84 -11.38 -16.51 6.96
CA THR A 84 -12.18 -17.36 6.07
C THR A 84 -13.48 -16.68 5.64
N ARG A 85 -14.09 -15.90 6.54
CA ARG A 85 -15.31 -15.14 6.24
C ARG A 85 -15.07 -14.06 5.17
N GLU A 86 -13.96 -13.34 5.24
CA GLU A 86 -13.61 -12.32 4.24
C GLU A 86 -13.35 -12.93 2.86
N TYR A 87 -12.70 -14.11 2.85
CA TYR A 87 -12.52 -14.89 1.63
C TYR A 87 -13.86 -15.35 1.03
N GLU A 88 -14.77 -15.89 1.86
CA GLU A 88 -16.10 -16.30 1.39
C GLU A 88 -16.91 -15.13 0.82
N GLN A 89 -16.86 -13.97 1.45
CA GLN A 89 -17.48 -12.74 0.93
C GLN A 89 -16.89 -12.35 -0.43
N LEU A 90 -15.56 -12.35 -0.54
CA LEU A 90 -14.86 -12.04 -1.79
C LEU A 90 -15.28 -12.98 -2.93
N MET A 91 -15.35 -14.28 -2.65
CA MET A 91 -15.78 -15.29 -3.62
C MET A 91 -17.25 -15.14 -4.02
N ALA A 92 -18.12 -14.72 -3.10
CA ALA A 92 -19.53 -14.47 -3.40
C ALA A 92 -19.70 -13.22 -4.30
N GLU A 93 -18.91 -12.17 -4.08
CA GLU A 93 -18.90 -10.96 -4.91
C GLU A 93 -18.38 -11.27 -6.32
N ALA A 94 -17.26 -11.98 -6.44
CA ALA A 94 -16.69 -12.37 -7.73
C ALA A 94 -17.67 -13.18 -8.61
N LYS A 95 -18.47 -14.06 -8.00
CA LYS A 95 -19.51 -14.83 -8.71
C LYS A 95 -20.68 -13.98 -9.21
N LYS A 96 -21.00 -12.86 -8.55
CA LYS A 96 -22.07 -11.94 -8.96
C LYS A 96 -21.67 -11.04 -10.13
N THR A 97 -20.37 -10.75 -10.27
CA THR A 97 -19.84 -9.90 -11.35
C THR A 97 -19.67 -10.64 -12.67
N HIS A 98 -19.83 -11.97 -12.69
CA HIS A 98 -19.72 -12.83 -13.88
C HIS A 98 -21.07 -13.29 -14.45
N ILE A 99 -22.16 -12.57 -14.15
CA ILE A 99 -23.50 -12.77 -14.74
C ILE A 99 -23.87 -11.53 -15.56
#